data_AF-A0A9D8LLA6-F1
#
_entry.id   AF-A0A9D8LLA6-F1
#
_cell.length_a   1.000
_cell.length_b   1.000
_cell.length_c   1.000
_cell.angle_alpha   90.00
_cell.angle_beta   90.00
_cell.angle_gamma   90.00
#
_symmetry.space_group_name_H-M   'P 1'
#
loop_
_entity.id
_entity.type
_entity.pdbx_description
1 polymer ?
#
loop_
_entity_poly.entity_id
_entity_poly.type
_entity_poly.pdbx_seq_one_letter_code
_entity_poly.pdbx_strand_id
1 'polypeptide(L)'
;MAQASHAHQVTNQVPPLADYDAYAADPVLKAAVRAFDAGWADERLHEAGRTVGAAETIEMARLANRYGPELRSHDRFGNRIDEIAFHPAWHALMARAIGQETHALAWNKPGPGAQVARAGLQYLWYGCESGICCPISMTYSAIPVLRQDRARWAEWGGLISSKSYDGRQGPAAGKTGATVGMAMTETQGGSDLRQTQTIAYDNRDGTYSLHGSKWFFSVPHSDVFLTLAKTEEGISCFV
;
A
#
# COMPACT_ATOMS: atom_id res chain seq x y z
N MET A 1 -33.21 -48.66 3.98
CA MET A 1 -33.15 -47.82 5.19
C MET A 1 -31.74 -47.27 5.30
N ALA A 2 -31.53 -45.99 4.96
CA ALA A 2 -30.21 -45.38 5.03
C ALA A 2 -29.94 -44.93 6.48
N GLN A 3 -28.93 -45.51 7.12
CA GLN A 3 -28.45 -45.12 8.45
C GLN A 3 -27.87 -43.71 8.39
N ALA A 4 -28.26 -42.87 9.37
CA ALA A 4 -27.77 -41.50 9.50
C ALA A 4 -26.24 -41.50 9.71
N SER A 5 -25.52 -40.78 8.83
CA SER A 5 -24.07 -40.87 8.62
C SER A 5 -23.21 -40.01 9.56
N HIS A 6 -23.67 -39.65 10.76
CA HIS A 6 -22.89 -38.82 11.69
C HIS A 6 -22.85 -39.39 13.11
N ALA A 7 -21.64 -39.52 13.66
CA ALA A 7 -21.37 -40.10 14.97
C ALA A 7 -21.72 -39.19 16.16
N HIS A 8 -21.91 -37.88 15.93
CA HIS A 8 -22.33 -36.91 16.95
C HIS A 8 -22.90 -35.63 16.30
N GLN A 9 -23.55 -34.80 17.11
CA GLN A 9 -23.97 -33.44 16.74
C GLN A 9 -22.91 -32.43 17.17
N VAL A 10 -22.56 -31.49 16.29
CA VAL A 10 -21.68 -30.37 16.62
C VAL A 10 -22.52 -29.27 17.28
N THR A 11 -22.20 -28.94 18.54
CA THR A 11 -22.89 -27.91 19.33
C THR A 11 -21.88 -26.97 19.99
N ASN A 12 -22.33 -25.85 20.56
CA ASN A 12 -21.50 -24.88 21.29
C ASN A 12 -20.30 -24.32 20.48
N GLN A 13 -20.52 -24.00 19.20
CA GLN A 13 -19.51 -23.34 18.36
C GLN A 13 -19.82 -21.84 18.27
N VAL A 14 -18.82 -21.01 18.50
CA VAL A 14 -18.94 -19.54 18.38
C VAL A 14 -18.99 -19.20 16.88
N PRO A 15 -19.94 -18.37 16.42
CA PRO A 15 -19.96 -17.93 15.04
C PRO A 15 -18.73 -17.07 14.72
N PRO A 16 -18.27 -17.04 13.45
CA PRO A 16 -17.21 -16.12 13.03
C PRO A 16 -17.58 -14.66 13.33
N LEU A 17 -16.60 -13.86 13.73
CA LEU A 17 -16.77 -12.41 13.84
C LEU A 17 -16.64 -11.80 12.43
N ALA A 18 -17.78 -11.57 11.78
CA ALA A 18 -17.87 -11.00 10.45
C ALA A 18 -19.17 -10.18 10.29
N ASP A 19 -19.25 -9.41 9.20
CA ASP A 19 -20.39 -8.57 8.80
C ASP A 19 -20.78 -7.54 9.88
N TYR A 20 -19.76 -6.90 10.44
CA TYR A 20 -19.89 -5.86 11.46
C TYR A 20 -19.14 -4.59 11.07
N ASP A 21 -19.47 -3.48 11.74
CA ASP A 21 -18.75 -2.22 11.60
C ASP A 21 -17.65 -2.13 12.66
N ALA A 22 -16.40 -2.35 12.25
CA ALA A 22 -15.25 -2.33 13.16
C ALA A 22 -15.01 -0.96 13.81
N TYR A 23 -15.38 0.14 13.16
CA TYR A 23 -15.29 1.48 13.74
C TYR A 23 -16.40 1.70 14.78
N ALA A 24 -17.63 1.25 14.49
CA ALA A 24 -18.73 1.34 15.43
C ALA A 24 -18.47 0.52 16.71
N ALA A 25 -17.81 -0.64 16.56
CA ALA A 25 -17.47 -1.56 17.64
C ALA A 25 -16.34 -1.07 18.55
N ASP A 26 -15.56 -0.07 18.12
CA ASP A 26 -14.44 0.49 18.89
C ASP A 26 -14.78 1.87 19.49
N PRO A 27 -15.22 1.96 20.76
CA PRO A 27 -15.51 3.24 21.40
C PRO A 27 -14.26 4.11 21.62
N VAL A 28 -13.07 3.50 21.73
CA VAL A 28 -11.82 4.24 21.96
C VAL A 28 -11.38 4.94 20.69
N LEU A 29 -11.43 4.26 19.55
CA LEU A 29 -11.13 4.87 18.25
C LEU A 29 -12.09 6.03 17.93
N LYS A 30 -13.39 5.87 18.19
CA LYS A 30 -14.38 6.96 18.03
C LYS A 30 -14.08 8.16 18.92
N ALA A 31 -13.73 7.92 20.19
CA ALA A 31 -13.36 8.98 21.12
C ALA A 31 -12.11 9.72 20.65
N ALA A 32 -11.07 9.00 20.20
CA ALA A 32 -9.85 9.60 19.67
C ALA A 32 -10.11 10.46 18.42
N VAL A 33 -10.89 9.95 17.46
CA VAL A 33 -11.24 10.70 16.24
C VAL A 33 -11.93 12.03 16.57
N ARG A 34 -12.87 12.03 17.52
CA ARG A 34 -13.56 13.25 17.94
C ARG A 34 -12.68 14.19 18.74
N ALA A 35 -11.83 13.65 19.62
CA ALA A 35 -10.93 14.44 20.47
C ALA A 35 -9.86 15.21 19.68
N PHE A 36 -9.50 14.72 18.50
CA PHE A 36 -8.46 15.33 17.65
C PHE A 36 -9.02 15.84 16.31
N ASP A 37 -10.20 16.48 16.36
CA ASP A 37 -10.81 17.24 15.26
C ASP A 37 -11.09 16.47 13.95
N ALA A 38 -11.16 15.14 14.01
CA ALA A 38 -11.38 14.28 12.85
C ALA A 38 -12.83 13.79 12.72
N GLY A 39 -13.77 14.30 13.52
CA GLY A 39 -15.19 13.89 13.48
C GLY A 39 -15.89 14.13 12.14
N TRP A 40 -15.35 15.01 11.29
CA TRP A 40 -15.83 15.17 9.91
C TRP A 40 -15.65 13.91 9.05
N ALA A 41 -14.80 12.97 9.48
CA ALA A 41 -14.54 11.71 8.80
C ALA A 41 -15.36 10.53 9.35
N ASP A 42 -16.28 10.72 10.32
CA ASP A 42 -17.06 9.64 10.96
C ASP A 42 -17.67 8.68 9.91
N GLU A 43 -18.35 9.19 8.88
CA GLU A 43 -18.98 8.32 7.88
C GLU A 43 -17.96 7.51 7.05
N ARG A 44 -16.80 8.09 6.76
CA ARG A 44 -15.72 7.38 6.05
C ARG A 44 -15.12 6.27 6.88
N LEU A 45 -14.97 6.51 8.18
CA LEU A 45 -14.46 5.53 9.13
C LEU A 45 -15.48 4.41 9.36
N HIS A 46 -16.77 4.73 9.39
CA HIS A 46 -17.87 3.77 9.38
C HIS A 46 -17.90 2.93 8.09
N GLU A 47 -17.74 3.54 6.92
CA GLU A 47 -17.62 2.84 5.64
C GLU A 47 -16.43 1.88 5.62
N ALA A 48 -15.25 2.35 6.06
CA ALA A 48 -14.06 1.52 6.21
C ALA A 48 -14.28 0.40 7.24
N GLY A 49 -14.90 0.71 8.37
CA GLY A 49 -15.23 -0.23 9.44
C GLY A 49 -16.10 -1.39 8.96
N ARG A 50 -17.15 -1.10 8.19
CA ARG A 50 -17.98 -2.13 7.53
C ARG A 50 -17.21 -2.90 6.47
N THR A 51 -16.35 -2.22 5.72
CA THR A 51 -15.54 -2.87 4.68
C THR A 51 -14.58 -3.90 5.28
N VAL A 52 -13.83 -3.53 6.32
CA VAL A 52 -12.85 -4.43 6.96
C VAL A 52 -13.51 -5.52 7.80
N GLY A 53 -14.73 -5.28 8.29
CA GLY A 53 -15.51 -6.29 9.03
C GLY A 53 -16.31 -7.24 8.16
N ALA A 54 -16.49 -6.97 6.86
CA ALA A 54 -17.26 -7.82 5.95
C ALA A 54 -16.62 -9.20 5.76
N ALA A 55 -17.43 -10.26 5.78
CA ALA A 55 -16.96 -11.64 5.60
C ALA A 55 -16.15 -11.83 4.29
N GLU A 56 -16.59 -11.17 3.21
CA GLU A 56 -15.91 -11.19 1.92
C GLU A 56 -14.49 -10.58 2.00
N THR A 57 -14.33 -9.45 2.69
CA THR A 57 -13.01 -8.80 2.83
C THR A 57 -12.07 -9.65 3.68
N ILE A 58 -12.59 -10.25 4.75
CA ILE A 58 -11.84 -11.18 5.61
C ILE A 58 -11.36 -12.39 4.80
N GLU A 59 -12.21 -12.96 3.95
CA GLU A 59 -11.80 -14.07 3.07
C GLU A 59 -10.76 -13.63 2.04
N MET A 60 -10.89 -12.44 1.45
CA MET A 60 -9.85 -11.91 0.57
C MET A 60 -8.51 -11.71 1.29
N ALA A 61 -8.52 -11.23 2.53
CA ALA A 61 -7.31 -11.11 3.35
C ALA A 61 -6.64 -12.47 3.56
N ARG A 62 -7.43 -13.50 3.86
CA ARG A 62 -6.97 -14.90 3.95
C ARG A 62 -6.36 -15.38 2.64
N LEU A 63 -7.03 -15.14 1.50
CA LEU A 63 -6.57 -15.55 0.18
C LEU A 63 -5.27 -14.85 -0.23
N ALA A 64 -5.15 -13.54 0.00
CA ALA A 64 -3.94 -12.78 -0.32
C ALA A 64 -2.70 -13.25 0.47
N ASN A 65 -2.90 -13.72 1.69
CA ASN A 65 -1.82 -14.28 2.52
C ASN A 65 -1.56 -15.77 2.24
N ARG A 66 -2.60 -16.54 1.91
CA ARG A 66 -2.46 -17.96 1.57
C ARG A 66 -1.74 -18.16 0.23
N TYR A 67 -2.02 -17.28 -0.73
CA TYR A 67 -1.45 -17.31 -2.08
C TYR A 67 -0.52 -16.12 -2.26
N GLY A 68 0.71 -16.27 -1.75
CA GLY A 68 1.73 -15.24 -1.83
C GLY A 68 2.12 -14.88 -3.28
N PRO A 69 2.71 -13.70 -3.50
CA PRO A 69 3.09 -13.24 -4.83
C PRO A 69 4.20 -14.11 -5.44
N GLU A 70 4.13 -14.28 -6.76
CA GLU A 70 5.11 -15.03 -7.54
C GLU A 70 5.95 -14.09 -8.42
N LEU A 71 7.28 -14.19 -8.31
CA LEU A 71 8.19 -13.53 -9.25
C LEU A 71 8.22 -14.29 -10.57
N ARG A 72 7.85 -13.58 -11.64
CA ARG A 72 8.02 -14.02 -13.03
C ARG A 72 9.14 -13.20 -13.65
N SER A 73 10.36 -13.70 -13.50
CA SER A 73 11.54 -13.00 -14.04
C SER A 73 11.58 -13.04 -15.57
N HIS A 74 11.11 -14.12 -16.19
CA HIS A 74 11.14 -14.33 -17.64
C HIS A 74 9.80 -14.86 -18.15
N ASP A 75 9.49 -14.58 -19.42
CA ASP A 75 8.38 -15.16 -20.16
C ASP A 75 8.69 -16.60 -20.63
N ARG A 76 7.72 -17.22 -21.30
CA ARG A 76 7.85 -18.59 -21.82
C ARG A 76 8.88 -18.76 -22.95
N PHE A 77 9.38 -17.67 -23.51
CA PHE A 77 10.36 -17.64 -24.59
C PHE A 77 11.77 -17.32 -24.09
N GLY A 78 11.93 -17.01 -22.79
CA GLY A 78 13.20 -16.66 -22.18
C GLY A 78 13.52 -15.16 -22.21
N ASN A 79 12.56 -14.29 -22.57
CA ASN A 79 12.74 -12.84 -22.45
C ASN A 79 12.51 -12.40 -21.00
N ARG A 80 13.34 -11.49 -20.49
CA ARG A 80 13.18 -10.91 -19.16
C ARG A 80 11.95 -10.00 -19.12
N ILE A 81 11.12 -10.13 -18.07
CA ILE A 81 9.90 -9.32 -17.85
C ILE A 81 9.79 -8.72 -16.45
N ASP A 82 10.46 -9.31 -15.44
CA ASP A 82 10.52 -8.81 -14.05
C ASP A 82 9.14 -8.51 -13.40
N GLU A 83 8.13 -9.33 -13.68
CA GLU A 83 6.76 -9.13 -13.17
C GLU A 83 6.52 -9.84 -11.84
N ILE A 84 5.67 -9.28 -10.99
CA ILE A 84 5.12 -9.98 -9.82
C ILE A 84 3.65 -10.28 -10.04
N ALA A 85 3.29 -11.56 -10.02
CA ALA A 85 1.90 -12.00 -10.06
C ALA A 85 1.33 -12.10 -8.65
N PHE A 86 0.27 -11.34 -8.37
CA PHE A 86 -0.49 -11.43 -7.13
C PHE A 86 -1.79 -12.20 -7.33
N HIS A 87 -2.28 -12.82 -6.26
CA HIS A 87 -3.64 -13.35 -6.24
C HIS A 87 -4.67 -12.21 -6.42
N PRO A 88 -5.78 -12.39 -7.17
CA PRO A 88 -6.78 -11.34 -7.40
C PRO A 88 -7.32 -10.65 -6.14
N ALA A 89 -7.36 -11.38 -5.02
CA ALA A 89 -7.72 -10.83 -3.71
C ALA A 89 -6.84 -9.64 -3.28
N TRP A 90 -5.54 -9.67 -3.57
CA TRP A 90 -4.63 -8.53 -3.31
C TRP A 90 -5.09 -7.28 -4.05
N HIS A 91 -5.40 -7.41 -5.34
CA HIS A 91 -5.85 -6.30 -6.17
C HIS A 91 -7.21 -5.74 -5.71
N ALA A 92 -8.13 -6.62 -5.31
CA ALA A 92 -9.42 -6.21 -4.77
C ALA A 92 -9.28 -5.46 -3.43
N LEU A 93 -8.39 -5.91 -2.54
CA LEU A 93 -8.09 -5.24 -1.28
C LEU A 93 -7.42 -3.87 -1.51
N MET A 94 -6.43 -3.81 -2.40
CA MET A 94 -5.79 -2.55 -2.81
C MET A 94 -6.82 -1.56 -3.37
N ALA A 95 -7.72 -2.01 -4.24
CA ALA A 95 -8.79 -1.18 -4.80
C ALA A 95 -9.73 -0.61 -3.73
N ARG A 96 -10.15 -1.43 -2.76
CA ARG A 96 -11.01 -0.98 -1.65
C ARG A 96 -10.29 0.07 -0.79
N ALA A 97 -9.05 -0.18 -0.40
CA ALA A 97 -8.29 0.73 0.46
C ALA A 97 -7.90 2.04 -0.24
N ILE A 98 -7.54 1.99 -1.53
CA ILE A 98 -7.25 3.18 -2.33
C ILE A 98 -8.53 3.98 -2.61
N GLY A 99 -9.65 3.32 -2.89
CA GLY A 99 -10.95 3.97 -3.05
C GLY A 99 -11.42 4.74 -1.81
N GLN A 100 -11.06 4.23 -0.62
CA GLN A 100 -11.29 4.89 0.67
C GLN A 100 -10.25 5.98 1.00
N GLU A 101 -9.30 6.22 0.09
CA GLU A 101 -8.23 7.21 0.23
C GLU A 101 -7.26 6.93 1.38
N THR A 102 -7.13 5.68 1.85
CA THR A 102 -6.22 5.34 2.97
C THR A 102 -4.76 5.78 2.69
N HIS A 103 -4.38 5.84 1.42
CA HIS A 103 -3.08 6.28 0.93
C HIS A 103 -2.92 7.80 0.78
N ALA A 104 -4.00 8.61 0.77
CA ALA A 104 -3.92 10.02 0.40
C ALA A 104 -4.88 10.97 1.13
N LEU A 105 -5.81 10.49 1.97
CA LEU A 105 -6.91 11.30 2.53
C LEU A 105 -6.42 12.61 3.17
N ALA A 106 -5.37 12.54 3.99
CA ALA A 106 -4.86 13.72 4.68
C ALA A 106 -4.27 14.79 3.74
N TRP A 107 -3.85 14.38 2.55
CA TRP A 107 -3.30 15.25 1.51
C TRP A 107 -4.36 15.75 0.53
N ASN A 108 -5.39 14.94 0.27
CA ASN A 108 -6.53 15.28 -0.58
C ASN A 108 -7.53 16.21 0.12
N LYS A 109 -7.65 16.08 1.45
CA LYS A 109 -8.50 16.90 2.30
C LYS A 109 -7.69 17.47 3.48
N PRO A 110 -6.78 18.42 3.21
CA PRO A 110 -5.98 19.03 4.27
C PRO A 110 -6.88 19.86 5.19
N GLY A 111 -6.58 19.84 6.49
CA GLY A 111 -7.31 20.57 7.52
C GLY A 111 -7.12 19.96 8.90
N PRO A 112 -7.73 20.56 9.94
CA PRO A 112 -7.77 19.98 11.29
C PRO A 112 -8.23 18.52 11.26
N GLY A 113 -7.53 17.65 12.01
CA GLY A 113 -7.83 16.23 12.10
C GLY A 113 -7.54 15.39 10.85
N ALA A 114 -7.04 15.95 9.74
CA ALA A 114 -6.83 15.18 8.50
C ALA A 114 -5.85 14.01 8.65
N GLN A 115 -4.77 14.23 9.40
CA GLN A 115 -3.83 13.18 9.77
C GLN A 115 -4.49 12.08 10.61
N VAL A 116 -5.33 12.47 11.56
CA VAL A 116 -6.04 11.55 12.47
C VAL A 116 -7.10 10.75 11.71
N ALA A 117 -7.86 11.38 10.82
CA ALA A 117 -8.82 10.71 9.95
C ALA A 117 -8.14 9.63 9.09
N ARG A 118 -7.01 9.96 8.45
CA ARG A 118 -6.22 9.00 7.68
C ARG A 118 -5.64 7.90 8.58
N ALA A 119 -5.15 8.23 9.76
CA ALA A 119 -4.66 7.25 10.72
C ALA A 119 -5.76 6.28 11.19
N GLY A 120 -6.99 6.76 11.36
CA GLY A 120 -8.15 5.92 11.67
C GLY A 120 -8.47 4.92 10.55
N LEU A 121 -8.46 5.37 9.29
CA LEU A 121 -8.58 4.45 8.13
C LEU A 121 -7.47 3.40 8.13
N GLN A 122 -6.22 3.85 8.33
CA GLN A 122 -5.06 2.97 8.35
C GLN A 122 -5.14 1.94 9.48
N TYR A 123 -5.58 2.35 10.67
CA TYR A 123 -5.79 1.48 11.83
C TYR A 123 -6.81 0.38 11.55
N LEU A 124 -7.96 0.74 10.95
CA LEU A 124 -9.00 -0.22 10.57
C LEU A 124 -8.47 -1.24 9.55
N TRP A 125 -7.75 -0.78 8.53
CA TRP A 125 -7.16 -1.66 7.51
C TRP A 125 -6.10 -2.60 8.07
N TYR A 126 -5.25 -2.14 9.01
CA TYR A 126 -4.30 -3.01 9.71
C TYR A 126 -4.99 -4.16 10.46
N GLY A 127 -6.21 -3.94 10.98
CA GLY A 127 -7.01 -4.96 11.64
C GLY A 127 -7.53 -6.07 10.72
N CYS A 128 -7.54 -5.85 9.40
CA CYS A 128 -8.01 -6.84 8.41
C CYS A 128 -6.88 -7.45 7.58
N GLU A 129 -6.06 -6.63 6.92
CA GLU A 129 -4.97 -7.12 6.05
C GLU A 129 -3.79 -6.13 6.07
N SER A 130 -2.69 -6.56 6.68
CA SER A 130 -1.52 -5.71 6.90
C SER A 130 -0.56 -5.65 5.71
N GLY A 131 -0.59 -6.62 4.79
CA GLY A 131 0.27 -6.64 3.61
C GLY A 131 0.06 -5.44 2.70
N ILE A 132 -1.19 -5.13 2.35
CA ILE A 132 -1.54 -3.97 1.51
C ILE A 132 -1.24 -2.63 2.19
N CYS A 133 -1.07 -2.62 3.51
CA CYS A 133 -0.73 -1.40 4.24
C CYS A 133 0.70 -0.91 3.92
N CYS A 134 1.57 -1.78 3.41
CA CYS A 134 2.91 -1.42 2.94
C CYS A 134 2.89 -0.42 1.77
N PRO A 135 2.31 -0.74 0.59
CA PRO A 135 2.22 0.22 -0.52
C PRO A 135 1.39 1.46 -0.17
N ILE A 136 0.33 1.32 0.63
CA ILE A 136 -0.49 2.44 1.09
C ILE A 136 0.35 3.45 1.90
N SER A 137 1.17 2.95 2.82
CA SER A 137 1.97 3.81 3.70
C SER A 137 3.16 4.42 2.97
N MET A 138 3.80 3.68 2.05
CA MET A 138 4.85 4.24 1.20
C MET A 138 4.31 5.36 0.29
N THR A 139 3.19 5.11 -0.38
CA THR A 139 2.52 6.10 -1.24
C THR A 139 2.14 7.36 -0.45
N TYR A 140 1.53 7.17 0.73
CA TYR A 140 1.17 8.27 1.63
C TYR A 140 2.37 9.12 2.04
N SER A 141 3.47 8.47 2.43
CA SER A 141 4.65 9.15 2.97
C SER A 141 5.51 9.80 1.88
N ALA A 142 5.42 9.31 0.64
CA ALA A 142 6.17 9.85 -0.49
C ALA A 142 5.62 11.19 -0.99
N ILE A 143 4.32 11.48 -0.82
CA ILE A 143 3.67 12.71 -1.32
C ILE A 143 4.42 14.01 -0.95
N PRO A 144 4.76 14.28 0.33
CA PRO A 144 5.49 15.50 0.67
C PRO A 144 6.92 15.57 0.10
N VAL A 145 7.56 14.43 -0.15
CA VAL A 145 8.89 14.36 -0.79
C VAL A 145 8.76 14.66 -2.28
N LEU A 146 7.84 13.97 -2.98
CA LEU A 146 7.61 14.16 -4.41
C LEU A 146 7.14 15.58 -4.76
N ARG A 147 6.38 16.25 -3.88
CA ARG A 147 5.99 17.65 -4.08
C ARG A 147 7.17 18.63 -4.17
N GLN A 148 8.36 18.24 -3.69
CA GLN A 148 9.57 19.06 -3.81
C GLN A 148 10.16 19.01 -5.22
N ASP A 149 9.92 17.91 -5.95
CA ASP A 149 10.23 17.80 -7.38
C ASP A 149 9.00 18.17 -8.21
N ARG A 150 8.96 19.43 -8.68
CA ARG A 150 7.82 19.95 -9.47
C ARG A 150 7.59 19.17 -10.75
N ALA A 151 8.63 18.65 -11.39
CA ALA A 151 8.50 17.94 -12.66
C ALA A 151 7.87 16.55 -12.43
N ARG A 152 8.38 15.79 -11.45
CA ARG A 152 7.81 14.48 -11.11
C ARG A 152 6.43 14.60 -10.49
N TRP A 153 6.17 15.63 -9.69
CA TRP A 153 4.83 15.88 -9.15
C TRP A 153 3.81 16.23 -10.24
N ALA A 154 4.21 16.99 -11.27
CA ALA A 154 3.33 17.30 -12.40
C ALA A 154 2.96 16.03 -13.20
N GLU A 155 3.88 15.08 -13.32
CA GLU A 155 3.65 13.82 -14.02
C GLU A 155 2.81 12.83 -13.18
N TRP A 156 3.15 12.65 -11.90
CA TRP A 156 2.59 11.55 -11.08
C TRP A 156 1.60 11.99 -10.01
N GLY A 157 1.61 13.25 -9.58
CA GLY A 157 0.88 13.71 -8.40
C GLY A 157 -0.63 13.50 -8.49
N GLY A 158 -1.21 13.67 -9.69
CA GLY A 158 -2.62 13.38 -9.94
C GLY A 158 -2.96 11.90 -9.80
N LEU A 159 -2.09 11.01 -10.29
CA LEU A 159 -2.26 9.56 -10.20
C LEU A 159 -2.07 9.05 -8.76
N ILE A 160 -1.07 9.56 -8.06
CA ILE A 160 -0.77 9.22 -6.66
C ILE A 160 -1.88 9.66 -5.71
N SER A 161 -2.59 10.75 -6.05
CA SER A 161 -3.71 11.27 -5.25
C SER A 161 -5.07 10.65 -5.64
N SER A 162 -5.08 9.77 -6.65
CA SER A 162 -6.29 9.19 -7.23
C SER A 162 -6.94 8.16 -6.31
N LYS A 163 -8.26 8.02 -6.42
CA LYS A 163 -9.04 6.97 -5.73
C LYS A 163 -9.09 5.66 -6.51
N SER A 164 -8.51 5.63 -7.70
CA SER A 164 -8.52 4.47 -8.57
C SER A 164 -7.24 3.66 -8.35
N TYR A 165 -7.39 2.40 -7.97
CA TYR A 165 -6.28 1.46 -8.02
C TYR A 165 -6.09 0.97 -9.46
N ASP A 166 -4.85 1.05 -9.95
CA ASP A 166 -4.47 0.57 -11.27
C ASP A 166 -3.26 -0.35 -11.17
N GLY A 167 -3.51 -1.66 -11.12
CA GLY A 167 -2.45 -2.68 -11.00
C GLY A 167 -1.68 -2.97 -12.29
N ARG A 168 -2.00 -2.31 -13.41
CA ARG A 168 -1.32 -2.53 -14.70
C ARG A 168 0.04 -1.84 -14.68
N GLN A 169 1.06 -2.51 -15.22
CA GLN A 169 2.38 -1.91 -15.43
C GLN A 169 2.36 -1.02 -16.68
N GLY A 170 3.05 0.11 -16.64
CA GLY A 170 3.18 0.99 -17.80
C GLY A 170 3.42 2.47 -17.44
N PRO A 171 3.60 3.32 -18.47
CA PRO A 171 3.86 4.74 -18.27
C PRO A 171 2.67 5.46 -17.66
N ALA A 172 2.93 6.55 -16.92
CA ALA A 172 1.93 7.39 -16.27
C ALA A 172 0.73 7.74 -17.17
N ALA A 173 0.97 8.07 -18.44
CA ALA A 173 -0.07 8.44 -19.41
C ALA A 173 -1.15 7.37 -19.65
N GLY A 174 -0.86 6.10 -19.37
CA GLY A 174 -1.83 4.99 -19.52
C GLY A 174 -2.55 4.60 -18.23
N LYS A 175 -2.25 5.26 -17.11
CA LYS A 175 -2.69 4.87 -15.77
C LYS A 175 -3.82 5.74 -15.25
N THR A 176 -4.60 5.17 -14.32
CA THR A 176 -5.71 5.85 -13.62
C THR A 176 -5.42 6.14 -12.14
N GLY A 177 -4.38 5.52 -11.60
CA GLY A 177 -3.78 5.81 -10.30
C GLY A 177 -2.39 5.20 -10.23
N ALA A 178 -1.61 5.59 -9.22
CA ALA A 178 -0.24 5.12 -9.06
C ALA A 178 0.12 4.90 -7.59
N THR A 179 1.00 3.95 -7.33
CA THR A 179 1.59 3.74 -6.00
C THR A 179 3.08 4.03 -6.02
N VAL A 180 3.61 4.49 -4.89
CA VAL A 180 5.03 4.81 -4.73
C VAL A 180 5.68 3.78 -3.81
N GLY A 181 6.78 3.20 -4.27
CA GLY A 181 7.64 2.34 -3.46
C GLY A 181 8.85 3.10 -2.91
N MET A 182 9.60 2.45 -2.02
CA MET A 182 10.85 2.99 -1.52
C MET A 182 11.94 1.91 -1.53
N ALA A 183 13.11 2.24 -2.06
CA ALA A 183 14.24 1.33 -2.28
C ALA A 183 15.50 1.89 -1.60
N MET A 184 15.68 1.62 -0.31
CA MET A 184 16.79 2.21 0.46
C MET A 184 17.84 1.17 0.82
N THR A 185 17.41 0.13 1.54
CA THR A 185 18.25 -0.89 2.18
C THR A 185 19.12 -1.63 1.17
N GLU A 186 20.38 -1.81 1.54
CA GLU A 186 21.35 -2.63 0.81
C GLU A 186 21.90 -3.73 1.74
N THR A 187 22.63 -4.70 1.17
CA THR A 187 23.09 -5.89 1.92
C THR A 187 23.94 -5.53 3.14
N GLN A 188 24.73 -4.47 3.04
CA GLN A 188 25.60 -3.96 4.10
C GLN A 188 24.88 -3.14 5.16
N GLY A 189 23.63 -2.70 4.94
CA GLY A 189 22.91 -1.89 5.92
C GLY A 189 21.55 -1.34 5.47
N GLY A 190 20.58 -1.40 6.39
CA GLY A 190 19.29 -0.69 6.28
C GLY A 190 19.15 0.48 7.25
N SER A 191 19.86 0.46 8.38
CA SER A 191 19.84 1.57 9.35
C SER A 191 20.85 2.66 8.98
N ASP A 192 22.09 2.27 8.66
CA ASP A 192 23.12 3.23 8.25
C ASP A 192 23.12 3.45 6.73
N LEU A 193 22.14 4.21 6.26
CA LEU A 193 21.99 4.52 4.83
C LEU A 193 23.16 5.36 4.27
N ARG A 194 24.04 5.91 5.12
CA ARG A 194 25.26 6.61 4.67
C ARG A 194 26.27 5.67 4.02
N GLN A 195 26.09 4.37 4.19
CA GLN A 195 26.92 3.32 3.57
C GLN A 195 26.36 2.85 2.22
N THR A 196 25.37 3.51 1.62
CA THR A 196 24.85 3.20 0.28
C THR A 196 25.99 3.08 -0.74
N GLN A 197 26.00 1.95 -1.46
CA GLN A 197 26.96 1.60 -2.51
C GLN A 197 26.34 1.69 -3.91
N THR A 198 25.02 1.78 -4.06
CA THR A 198 24.40 2.12 -5.36
C THR A 198 24.96 3.46 -5.84
N ILE A 199 25.45 3.50 -7.08
CA ILE A 199 26.07 4.68 -7.69
C ILE A 199 25.07 5.33 -8.66
N ALA A 200 25.00 6.66 -8.65
CA ALA A 200 24.28 7.46 -9.64
C ALA A 200 25.29 8.15 -10.57
N TYR A 201 25.19 7.86 -11.87
CA TYR A 201 25.99 8.48 -12.92
C TYR A 201 25.20 9.60 -13.59
N ASP A 202 25.75 10.81 -13.61
CA ASP A 202 25.12 11.97 -14.27
C ASP A 202 25.12 11.78 -15.80
N ASN A 203 23.92 11.80 -16.40
CA ASN A 203 23.74 11.68 -17.84
C ASN A 203 23.94 13.02 -18.58
N ARG A 204 24.17 14.12 -17.86
CA ARG A 204 24.35 15.50 -18.35
C ARG A 204 23.13 16.12 -19.03
N ASP A 205 21.95 15.58 -18.74
CA ASP A 205 20.65 16.05 -19.23
C ASP A 205 19.66 16.32 -18.08
N GLY A 206 20.15 16.33 -16.84
CA GLY A 206 19.33 16.46 -15.63
C GLY A 206 18.78 15.13 -15.10
N THR A 207 19.14 13.99 -15.71
CA THR A 207 18.81 12.65 -15.23
C THR A 207 20.07 11.88 -14.79
N TYR A 208 19.85 10.79 -14.05
CA TYR A 208 20.93 9.93 -13.56
C TYR A 208 20.67 8.47 -13.90
N SER A 209 21.72 7.75 -14.27
CA SER A 209 21.70 6.29 -14.41
C SER A 209 22.16 5.65 -13.10
N LEU A 210 21.32 4.80 -12.49
CA LEU A 210 21.64 4.12 -11.25
C LEU A 210 22.21 2.71 -11.50
N HIS A 211 23.31 2.37 -10.82
CA HIS A 211 23.89 1.03 -10.84
C HIS A 211 24.15 0.55 -9.41
N GLY A 212 23.55 -0.59 -9.04
CA GLY A 212 23.68 -1.15 -7.70
C GLY A 212 22.62 -2.19 -7.42
N SER A 213 22.34 -2.41 -6.13
CA SER A 213 21.33 -3.37 -5.68
C SER A 213 20.62 -2.87 -4.44
N LYS A 214 19.34 -3.20 -4.31
CA LYS A 214 18.54 -2.97 -3.10
C LYS A 214 18.12 -4.31 -2.54
N TRP A 215 18.43 -4.52 -1.26
CA TRP A 215 18.31 -5.81 -0.59
C TRP A 215 16.89 -6.11 -0.15
N PHE A 216 16.17 -5.09 0.35
CA PHE A 216 14.74 -5.15 0.60
C PHE A 216 14.05 -4.13 -0.29
N PHE A 217 13.24 -4.63 -1.21
CA PHE A 217 12.51 -3.82 -2.18
C PHE A 217 11.04 -4.24 -2.25
N SER A 218 10.30 -3.83 -1.21
CA SER A 218 8.88 -4.15 -1.10
C SER A 218 8.07 -3.52 -2.22
N VAL A 219 7.02 -4.23 -2.66
CA VAL A 219 6.09 -3.75 -3.70
C VAL A 219 6.84 -3.32 -4.98
N PRO A 220 7.66 -4.21 -5.59
CA PRO A 220 8.44 -3.87 -6.78
C PRO A 220 7.58 -3.61 -8.03
N HIS A 221 6.26 -3.78 -7.93
CA HIS A 221 5.27 -3.42 -8.95
C HIS A 221 4.72 -2.00 -8.76
N SER A 222 5.24 -1.21 -7.81
CA SER A 222 4.92 0.23 -7.70
C SER A 222 5.39 0.97 -8.95
N ASP A 223 4.80 2.13 -9.21
CA ASP A 223 5.00 2.85 -10.47
C ASP A 223 6.22 3.77 -10.46
N VAL A 224 6.54 4.29 -9.27
CA VAL A 224 7.64 5.21 -9.02
C VAL A 224 8.30 4.82 -7.70
N PHE A 225 9.60 5.03 -7.59
CA PHE A 225 10.36 4.64 -6.41
C PHE A 225 11.21 5.79 -5.89
N LEU A 226 11.12 6.07 -4.59
CA LEU A 226 12.13 6.86 -3.92
C LEU A 226 13.32 5.95 -3.60
N THR A 227 14.49 6.24 -4.14
CA THR A 227 15.71 5.43 -3.94
C THR A 227 16.90 6.30 -3.54
N LEU A 228 17.86 5.70 -2.85
CA LEU A 228 19.11 6.36 -2.47
C LEU A 228 20.25 5.85 -3.34
N ALA A 229 21.07 6.77 -3.82
CA ALA A 229 22.31 6.46 -4.51
C ALA A 229 23.38 7.51 -4.24
N LYS A 230 24.64 7.10 -4.41
CA LYS A 230 25.82 7.93 -4.21
C LYS A 230 26.16 8.70 -5.48
N THR A 231 26.34 10.00 -5.32
CA THR A 231 26.93 10.94 -6.29
C THR A 231 28.34 11.35 -5.83
N GLU A 232 29.01 12.20 -6.59
CA GLU A 232 30.28 12.81 -6.17
C GLU A 232 30.14 13.70 -4.92
N GLU A 233 28.96 14.29 -4.71
CA GLU A 233 28.68 15.21 -3.59
C GLU A 233 28.21 14.48 -2.32
N GLY A 234 27.93 13.17 -2.42
CA GLY A 234 27.40 12.37 -1.32
C GLY A 234 26.14 11.59 -1.73
N ILE A 235 25.37 11.15 -0.73
CA ILE A 235 24.16 10.36 -0.97
C ILE A 235 22.99 11.29 -1.23
N SER A 236 22.29 11.01 -2.32
CA SER A 236 21.12 11.75 -2.79
C SER A 236 19.92 10.83 -2.92
N CYS A 237 18.73 11.43 -2.87
CA CYS A 237 17.48 10.74 -3.16
C CYS A 237 17.09 10.96 -4.62
N PHE A 238 16.64 9.90 -5.28
CA PHE A 238 16.21 9.85 -6.67
C PHE A 238 14.76 9.35 -6.76
N VAL A 239 14.11 9.75 -7.85
CA VAL A 239 12.76 9.37 -8.26
C VAL A 239 12.82 8.68 -9.61
#